data_AF-A0A1Q4Y9Q4-F1
#
_entry.id   AF-A0A1Q4Y9Q4-F1
#
_cell.length_a   1.000
_cell.length_b   1.000
_cell.length_c   1.000
_cell.angle_alpha   90.00
_cell.angle_beta   90.00
_cell.angle_gamma   90.00
#
_symmetry.space_group_name_H-M   'P 1'
#
loop_
_entity.id
_entity.type
_entity.pdbx_description
1 polymer ?
#
loop_
_entity_poly.entity_id
_entity_poly.type
_entity_poly.pdbx_seq_one_letter_code
_entity_poly.pdbx_strand_id
1 'polypeptide(L)'
;MKRTRSNSERPDQAFRLRAVVHAGEVHYDRWSSYGEALDLACRLLDSASFKNVLRRVREPLAVVVSEDLHRSLVRQGYPGIDVAAYEKAVEVRLGADDHAGWVQVPGYAPRLLLVDVAEVERGRAGVTATRR
;
A
#
# COMPACT_ATOMS: atom_id res chain seq x y z
N MET A 1 8.64 16.67 30.72
CA MET A 1 8.04 17.02 29.41
C MET A 1 8.90 16.42 28.29
N LYS A 2 8.57 15.24 27.74
CA LYS A 2 9.32 14.64 26.62
C LYS A 2 8.87 15.31 25.33
N ARG A 3 9.74 16.07 24.66
CA ARG A 3 9.44 16.65 23.34
C ARG A 3 9.30 15.50 22.35
N THR A 4 8.09 15.25 21.86
CA THR A 4 7.84 14.40 20.69
C THR A 4 8.41 15.12 19.48
N ARG A 5 9.57 14.71 18.99
CA ARG A 5 10.16 15.26 17.77
C ARG A 5 9.33 14.78 16.59
N SER A 6 8.70 15.71 15.88
CA SER A 6 7.91 15.39 14.69
C SER A 6 8.85 15.14 13.50
N ASN A 7 8.48 14.20 12.63
CA ASN A 7 9.27 13.84 11.44
C ASN A 7 9.49 15.02 10.48
N SER A 8 8.60 16.01 10.54
CA SER A 8 8.63 17.27 9.80
C SER A 8 9.73 18.24 10.25
N GLU A 9 10.19 18.17 11.50
CA GLU A 9 11.18 19.09 12.06
C GLU A 9 12.63 18.72 11.71
N ARG A 10 12.88 17.46 11.34
CA ARG A 10 14.20 16.94 10.95
C ARG A 10 14.06 15.95 9.80
N PRO A 11 13.84 16.45 8.56
CA PRO A 11 13.64 15.59 7.40
C PRO A 11 14.87 14.72 7.08
N ASP A 12 16.06 15.15 7.51
CA ASP A 12 17.33 14.42 7.45
C ASP A 12 17.40 13.22 8.42
N GLN A 13 16.58 13.21 9.48
CA GLN A 13 16.49 12.13 10.47
C GLN A 13 15.15 11.38 10.38
N ALA A 14 14.38 11.65 9.34
CA ALA A 14 13.03 11.16 9.23
C ALA A 14 13.00 9.65 8.92
N PHE A 15 12.29 8.88 9.75
CA PHE A 15 12.00 7.49 9.40
C PHE A 15 11.09 7.47 8.16
N ARG A 16 11.43 6.59 7.21
CA ARG A 16 10.62 6.33 6.02
C ARG A 16 9.73 5.12 6.26
N LEU A 17 8.43 5.34 6.27
CA LEU A 17 7.41 4.38 6.67
C LEU A 17 6.53 3.98 5.48
N ARG A 18 6.16 2.70 5.49
CA ARG A 18 5.07 2.15 4.69
C ARG A 18 3.96 1.76 5.65
N ALA A 19 2.73 2.15 5.34
CA ALA A 19 1.55 1.81 6.12
C ALA A 19 0.47 1.22 5.23
N VAL A 20 -0.37 0.36 5.81
CA VAL A 20 -1.55 -0.20 5.15
C VAL A 20 -2.78 0.10 6.01
N VAL A 21 -3.90 0.39 5.36
CA VAL A 21 -5.21 0.52 6.01
C VAL A 21 -6.18 -0.43 5.34
N HIS A 22 -6.74 -1.33 6.14
CA HIS A 22 -7.77 -2.28 5.75
C HIS A 22 -8.72 -2.51 6.93
N ALA A 23 -9.96 -2.86 6.63
CA ALA A 23 -10.97 -3.22 7.61
C ALA A 23 -11.62 -4.53 7.18
N GLY A 24 -11.71 -5.46 8.11
CA GLY A 24 -12.29 -6.77 7.91
C GLY A 24 -12.31 -7.54 9.22
N GLU A 25 -12.86 -8.75 9.19
CA GLU A 25 -12.93 -9.59 10.38
C GLU A 25 -11.55 -10.09 10.79
N VAL A 26 -11.30 -10.06 12.10
CA VAL A 26 -10.04 -10.52 12.70
C VAL A 26 -10.38 -11.39 13.89
N HIS A 27 -9.76 -12.56 13.95
CA HIS A 27 -9.83 -13.46 15.08
C HIS A 27 -8.68 -13.19 16.05
N TYR A 28 -8.88 -13.55 17.30
CA TYR A 28 -7.90 -13.39 18.37
C TYR A 28 -7.63 -14.73 19.03
N ASP A 29 -6.36 -15.08 19.21
CA ASP A 29 -5.94 -16.11 20.13
C ASP A 29 -5.21 -15.49 21.34
N ARG A 30 -4.67 -16.34 22.22
CA ARG A 30 -3.98 -15.90 23.44
C ARG A 30 -2.69 -15.10 23.17
N TRP A 31 -2.15 -15.15 21.95
CA TRP A 31 -0.81 -14.65 21.58
C TRP A 31 -0.84 -13.64 20.42
N SER A 32 -1.82 -13.70 19.53
CA SER A 32 -1.88 -12.88 18.31
C SER A 32 -3.28 -12.78 17.70
N SER A 33 -3.44 -11.78 16.84
CA SER A 33 -4.58 -11.67 15.93
C SER A 33 -4.26 -12.40 14.62
N TYR A 34 -5.26 -13.02 14.02
CA TYR A 34 -5.14 -13.70 12.73
C TYR A 34 -6.44 -13.57 11.92
N GLY A 35 -6.37 -13.78 10.61
CA GLY A 35 -7.52 -13.71 9.73
C GLY A 35 -7.15 -13.15 8.37
N GLU A 36 -8.05 -13.37 7.41
CA GLU A 36 -7.83 -12.98 6.02
C GLU A 36 -7.59 -11.47 5.85
N ALA A 37 -8.27 -10.65 6.64
CA ALA A 37 -8.07 -9.20 6.66
C ALA A 37 -6.62 -8.82 7.03
N LEU A 38 -6.01 -9.54 7.98
CA LEU A 38 -4.62 -9.30 8.38
C LEU A 38 -3.64 -9.82 7.32
N ASP A 39 -3.92 -10.98 6.74
CA ASP A 39 -3.12 -11.54 5.64
C ASP A 39 -3.11 -10.61 4.42
N LEU A 40 -4.27 -10.06 4.06
CA LEU A 40 -4.39 -9.07 2.99
C LEU A 40 -3.58 -7.81 3.30
N ALA A 41 -3.74 -7.26 4.50
CA ALA A 41 -2.99 -6.07 4.93
C ALA A 41 -1.47 -6.30 4.86
N CYS A 42 -0.99 -7.45 5.36
CA CYS A 42 0.41 -7.84 5.29
C CYS A 42 0.90 -8.02 3.84
N ARG A 43 0.10 -8.65 2.97
CA ARG A 43 0.44 -8.80 1.54
C ARG A 43 0.54 -7.46 0.82
N LEU A 44 -0.41 -6.55 1.04
CA LEU A 44 -0.38 -5.20 0.48
C LEU A 44 0.86 -4.43 0.96
N LEU A 45 1.16 -4.49 2.27
CA LEU A 45 2.30 -3.82 2.89
C LEU A 45 3.66 -4.31 2.35
N ASP A 46 3.77 -5.62 2.08
CA ASP A 46 5.02 -6.24 1.63
C ASP A 46 5.17 -6.34 0.10
N SER A 47 4.14 -5.95 -0.66
CA SER A 47 4.14 -5.97 -2.13
C SER A 47 5.33 -5.20 -2.73
N ALA A 48 5.99 -5.79 -3.73
CA ALA A 48 7.16 -5.20 -4.37
C ALA A 48 6.85 -3.83 -5.00
N SER A 49 5.67 -3.68 -5.61
CA SER A 49 5.17 -2.42 -6.14
C SER A 49 5.10 -1.33 -5.07
N PHE A 50 4.55 -1.62 -3.88
CA PHE A 50 4.50 -0.64 -2.79
C PHE A 50 5.88 -0.28 -2.23
N LYS A 51 6.79 -1.27 -2.11
CA LYS A 51 8.19 -0.99 -1.75
C LYS A 51 8.82 -0.02 -2.74
N ASN A 52 8.53 -0.18 -4.03
CA ASN A 52 9.07 0.67 -5.09
C ASN A 52 8.47 2.08 -5.10
N VAL A 53 7.19 2.25 -4.74
CA VAL A 53 6.60 3.59 -4.56
C VAL A 53 7.39 4.40 -3.53
N LEU A 54 7.59 3.85 -2.33
CA LEU A 54 8.36 4.58 -1.31
C LEU A 54 9.80 4.84 -1.77
N ARG A 55 10.43 3.94 -2.51
CA ARG A 55 11.80 4.17 -3.05
C ARG A 55 11.89 5.35 -4.02
N ARG A 56 10.82 5.67 -4.75
CA ARG A 56 10.78 6.72 -5.78
C ARG A 56 10.45 8.11 -5.26
N VAL A 57 9.73 8.19 -4.15
CA VAL A 57 9.32 9.44 -3.52
C VAL A 57 10.35 9.86 -2.47
N ARG A 58 10.43 11.15 -2.12
CA ARG A 58 11.32 11.64 -1.03
C ARG A 58 10.57 11.72 0.30
N GLU A 59 9.26 11.67 0.22
CA GLU A 59 8.32 11.76 1.31
C GLU A 59 8.52 10.60 2.28
N PRO A 60 8.30 10.85 3.58
CA PRO A 60 8.62 9.87 4.61
C PRO A 60 7.51 8.84 4.81
N LEU A 61 6.35 8.97 4.18
CA LEU A 61 5.23 8.07 4.37
C LEU A 61 4.57 7.75 3.04
N ALA A 62 4.40 6.46 2.78
CA ALA A 62 3.48 5.97 1.77
C ALA A 62 2.42 5.12 2.47
N VAL A 63 1.16 5.30 2.10
CA VAL A 63 0.00 4.59 2.64
C VAL A 63 -0.65 3.82 1.51
N VAL A 64 -0.98 2.54 1.72
CA VAL A 64 -1.84 1.77 0.83
C VAL A 64 -3.18 1.49 1.51
N VAL A 65 -4.27 1.77 0.82
CA VAL A 65 -5.64 1.48 1.25
C VAL A 65 -6.17 0.32 0.42
N SER A 66 -6.71 -0.69 1.11
CA SER A 66 -7.35 -1.84 0.44
C SER A 66 -8.52 -1.43 -0.47
N GLU A 67 -8.85 -2.27 -1.45
CA GLU A 67 -9.98 -2.07 -2.35
C GLU A 67 -11.31 -1.79 -1.64
N ASP A 68 -11.62 -2.54 -0.58
CA ASP A 68 -12.88 -2.39 0.15
C ASP A 68 -13.00 -1.02 0.81
N LEU A 69 -11.93 -0.55 1.46
CA LEU A 69 -11.90 0.79 2.05
C LEU A 69 -11.84 1.89 0.98
N HIS A 70 -11.14 1.66 -0.13
CA HIS A 70 -11.15 2.62 -1.22
C HIS A 70 -12.57 2.80 -1.78
N ARG A 71 -13.27 1.70 -2.08
CA ARG A 71 -14.64 1.70 -2.60
C ARG A 71 -15.64 2.33 -1.62
N SER A 72 -15.49 2.02 -0.33
CA SER A 72 -16.48 2.38 0.70
C SER A 72 -16.24 3.76 1.31
N LEU A 73 -15.00 4.24 1.38
CA LEU A 73 -14.65 5.52 2.01
C LEU A 73 -14.01 6.49 1.02
N VAL A 74 -12.91 6.10 0.38
CA VAL A 74 -12.11 7.04 -0.43
C VAL A 74 -12.91 7.55 -1.62
N ARG A 75 -13.53 6.64 -2.39
CA ARG A 75 -14.33 6.98 -3.56
C ARG A 75 -15.55 7.86 -3.24
N GLN A 76 -15.98 7.87 -1.98
CA GLN A 76 -17.10 8.73 -1.54
C GLN A 76 -16.69 10.19 -1.35
N GLY A 77 -15.38 10.47 -1.24
CA GLY A 77 -14.87 11.85 -1.16
C GLY A 77 -15.37 12.62 0.09
N TYR A 78 -15.48 11.95 1.23
CA TYR A 78 -15.87 12.61 2.48
C TYR A 78 -14.93 13.79 2.83
N PRO A 79 -15.39 14.78 3.62
CA PRO A 79 -14.58 15.93 3.99
C PRO A 79 -13.19 15.54 4.51
N GLY A 80 -12.15 16.09 3.90
CA GLY A 80 -10.75 15.79 4.22
C GLY A 80 -10.12 14.64 3.41
N ILE A 81 -10.89 13.96 2.55
CA ILE A 81 -10.39 12.94 1.63
C ILE A 81 -10.34 13.52 0.22
N ASP A 82 -9.13 13.71 -0.30
CA ASP A 82 -8.91 13.96 -1.72
C ASP A 82 -8.85 12.64 -2.48
N VAL A 83 -9.89 12.34 -3.26
CA VAL A 83 -9.98 11.10 -4.06
C VAL A 83 -8.85 11.04 -5.09
N ALA A 84 -8.46 12.17 -5.66
CA ALA A 84 -7.42 12.24 -6.68
C ALA A 84 -6.03 11.92 -6.12
N ALA A 85 -5.85 12.03 -4.79
CA ALA A 85 -4.60 11.70 -4.11
C ALA A 85 -4.31 10.20 -4.01
N TYR A 86 -5.26 9.34 -4.38
CA TYR A 86 -5.16 7.88 -4.29
C TYR A 86 -5.06 7.24 -5.67
N GLU A 87 -3.97 6.51 -5.91
CA GLU A 87 -3.73 5.83 -7.19
C GLU A 87 -3.71 4.32 -7.03
N LYS A 88 -4.41 3.58 -7.89
CA LYS A 88 -4.32 2.12 -7.91
C LYS A 88 -2.93 1.70 -8.40
N ALA A 89 -2.06 1.29 -7.47
CA ALA A 89 -0.64 1.03 -7.74
C ALA A 89 -0.16 -0.33 -7.21
N VAL A 90 -1.01 -1.06 -6.49
CA VAL A 90 -0.68 -2.36 -5.89
C VAL A 90 -1.74 -3.37 -6.31
N GLU A 91 -1.29 -4.57 -6.63
CA GLU A 91 -2.14 -5.74 -6.86
C GLU A 91 -1.48 -6.93 -6.19
N VAL A 92 -2.24 -7.65 -5.36
CA VAL A 92 -1.75 -8.82 -4.63
C VAL A 92 -2.77 -9.94 -4.73
N ARG A 93 -2.30 -11.17 -4.88
CA ARG A 93 -3.16 -12.34 -4.77
C ARG A 93 -3.35 -12.72 -3.31
N LEU A 94 -4.52 -13.18 -2.91
CA LEU A 94 -4.78 -13.86 -1.64
C LEU A 94 -5.76 -15.00 -1.89
N GLY A 95 -5.36 -16.23 -1.57
CA GLY A 95 -6.11 -17.41 -2.01
C GLY A 95 -6.25 -17.45 -3.54
N ALA A 96 -7.48 -17.48 -4.03
CA ALA A 96 -7.82 -17.47 -5.45
C ALA A 96 -8.11 -16.06 -6.00
N ASP A 97 -8.20 -15.06 -5.13
CA ASP A 97 -8.66 -13.72 -5.47
C ASP A 97 -7.50 -12.74 -5.61
N ASP A 98 -7.64 -11.81 -6.57
CA ASP A 98 -6.72 -10.70 -6.76
C ASP A 98 -7.32 -9.45 -6.12
N HIS A 99 -6.52 -8.77 -5.28
CA HIS A 99 -6.93 -7.59 -4.53
C HIS A 99 -6.10 -6.38 -4.91
N ALA A 100 -6.78 -5.28 -5.21
CA ALA A 100 -6.13 -4.01 -5.51
C ALA A 100 -5.84 -3.19 -4.25
N GLY A 101 -4.78 -2.38 -4.33
CA GLY A 101 -4.41 -1.38 -3.33
C GLY A 101 -4.22 0.00 -3.95
N TRP A 102 -4.80 1.00 -3.29
CA TRP A 102 -4.68 2.41 -3.66
C TRP A 102 -3.65 3.10 -2.79
N VAL A 103 -2.63 3.67 -3.42
CA VAL A 103 -1.52 4.30 -2.73
C VAL A 103 -1.70 5.80 -2.67
N GLN A 104 -1.42 6.37 -1.50
CA GLN A 104 -1.35 7.80 -1.26
C GLN A 104 -0.04 8.12 -0.56
N VAL A 105 0.60 9.20 -0.98
CA VAL A 105 1.85 9.70 -0.41
C VAL A 105 1.60 11.13 0.06
N PRO A 106 1.44 11.37 1.38
CA PRO A 106 1.17 12.71 1.89
C PRO A 106 2.24 13.71 1.51
N GLY A 107 1.82 14.86 0.96
CA GLY A 107 2.72 15.91 0.47
C GLY A 107 3.24 15.68 -0.95
N TYR A 108 2.91 14.56 -1.59
CA TYR A 108 3.24 14.28 -2.98
C TYR A 108 2.02 14.50 -3.89
N ALA A 109 2.19 15.27 -4.96
CA ALA A 109 1.16 15.39 -6.00
C ALA A 109 1.22 14.15 -6.91
N PRO A 110 0.11 13.41 -7.11
CA PRO A 110 0.09 12.06 -7.70
C PRO A 110 0.70 11.89 -9.10
N ARG A 111 0.93 12.97 -9.84
CA ARG A 111 0.99 13.03 -11.32
C ARG A 111 2.05 12.17 -12.04
N LEU A 112 2.81 11.26 -11.40
CA LEU A 112 3.94 10.54 -12.02
C LEU A 112 4.17 9.07 -11.62
N LEU A 113 3.28 8.35 -10.91
CA LEU A 113 3.51 6.89 -10.69
C LEU A 113 3.21 6.02 -11.94
N LEU A 114 2.68 6.61 -13.02
CA LEU A 114 2.19 5.93 -14.22
C LEU A 114 3.26 5.36 -15.17
N VAL A 115 4.49 5.18 -14.70
CA VAL A 115 5.53 4.48 -15.46
C VAL A 115 6.07 3.34 -14.58
N ASP A 116 5.97 2.10 -15.07
CA ASP A 116 6.67 0.88 -14.62
C ASP A 116 6.06 -0.13 -13.62
N VAL A 117 4.77 -0.11 -13.24
CA VAL A 117 4.23 -1.24 -12.43
C VAL A 117 3.72 -2.41 -13.30
N ALA A 118 3.24 -2.14 -14.51
CA ALA A 118 2.65 -3.17 -15.40
C ALA A 118 3.66 -3.99 -16.23
N GLU A 119 4.95 -3.63 -16.24
CA GLU A 119 5.98 -4.38 -16.99
C GLU A 119 6.73 -5.41 -16.14
N VAL A 120 6.87 -5.18 -14.83
CA VAL A 120 7.64 -6.08 -13.94
C VAL A 120 6.96 -7.44 -13.76
N GLU A 121 5.63 -7.49 -13.70
CA GLU A 121 4.88 -8.74 -13.51
C GLU A 121 4.74 -9.57 -14.81
N ARG A 122 4.76 -8.92 -15.98
CA ARG A 122 4.72 -9.63 -17.28
C ARG A 122 6.05 -10.30 -17.64
N GLY A 123 7.17 -9.87 -17.04
CA GLY A 123 8.49 -10.47 -17.26
C GLY A 123 8.73 -11.81 -16.53
N ARG A 124 7.92 -12.17 -15.52
CA ARG A 124 8.15 -13.35 -14.69
C ARG A 124 7.32 -14.58 -15.07
N ALA A 125 6.23 -14.40 -15.84
CA ALA A 125 5.36 -15.49 -16.28
C ALA A 125 5.89 -16.26 -17.53
N GLY A 126 6.99 -15.82 -18.15
CA GLY A 126 7.50 -16.38 -19.41
C GLY A 126 8.49 -17.55 -19.30
N VAL A 127 8.90 -17.97 -18.10
CA VAL A 127 9.96 -18.99 -17.92
C VAL A 127 9.45 -20.22 -17.17
N THR A 128 8.33 -20.82 -17.61
CA THR A 128 8.04 -22.22 -17.26
C THR A 128 7.05 -22.88 -18.23
N ALA A 129 7.43 -23.04 -19.50
CA ALA A 129 6.76 -24.02 -20.38
C ALA A 129 7.62 -24.31 -21.62
N THR A 130 8.55 -25.26 -21.52
CA THR A 130 8.97 -26.16 -22.63
C THR A 130 9.88 -27.25 -22.06
N ARG A 131 9.29 -28.40 -21.71
CA ARG A 131 9.93 -29.73 -21.87
C ARG A 131 8.93 -30.85 -21.56
N ARG A 132 8.24 -31.36 -22.58
CA ARG A 132 8.24 -32.76 -23.02
C ARG A 132 7.28 -32.94 -24.18
#